data_AF-A0A961UEV9-F1
#
_entry.id   AF-A0A961UEV9-F1
#
_cell.length_a   1.000
_cell.length_b   1.000
_cell.length_c   1.000
_cell.angle_alpha   90.00
_cell.angle_beta   90.00
_cell.angle_gamma   90.00
#
_symmetry.space_group_name_H-M   'P 1'
#
loop_
_entity.id
_entity.type
_entity.pdbx_description
1 polymer ?
#
loop_
_entity_poly.entity_id
_entity_poly.type
_entity_poly.pdbx_seq_one_letter_code
_entity_poly.pdbx_strand_id
1 'polypeptide(L)'
;MIKYKLEYIWLDGYTPVPNLRGKTQIKTFESFPSLEELPLWGFDGSSTKQAEGSSSDCVLKPVRVFPDPARTNGVLVLCEVMMPDGVTPHPSNKRATILDDDGAWFGFEQ
;
A
#
# COMPACT_ATOMS: atom_id res chain seq x y z
N MET A 1 -8.57 -23.83 2.24
CA MET A 1 -7.85 -22.71 1.60
C MET A 1 -8.81 -21.94 0.69
N ILE A 2 -9.07 -20.67 1.02
CA ILE A 2 -10.05 -19.77 0.39
C ILE A 2 -9.30 -18.73 -0.46
N LYS A 3 -9.83 -18.38 -1.65
CA LYS A 3 -9.29 -17.29 -2.47
C LYS A 3 -9.79 -15.94 -1.97
N TYR A 4 -8.85 -15.05 -1.68
CA TYR A 4 -9.07 -13.66 -1.29
C TYR A 4 -8.65 -12.69 -2.40
N LYS A 5 -9.34 -11.55 -2.47
CA LYS A 5 -9.05 -10.41 -3.34
C LYS A 5 -8.36 -9.34 -2.50
N LEU A 6 -7.06 -9.19 -2.67
CA LEU A 6 -6.23 -8.23 -1.94
C LEU A 6 -6.13 -6.94 -2.76
N GLU A 7 -6.83 -5.90 -2.37
CA GLU A 7 -6.73 -4.59 -3.00
C GLU A 7 -5.59 -3.80 -2.37
N TYR A 8 -4.46 -3.75 -3.05
CA TYR A 8 -3.31 -2.96 -2.63
C TYR A 8 -3.59 -1.50 -2.98
N ILE A 9 -3.67 -0.65 -1.96
CA ILE A 9 -3.99 0.77 -2.07
C ILE A 9 -2.79 1.60 -1.61
N TRP A 10 -2.43 2.61 -2.39
CA TRP A 10 -1.32 3.51 -2.08
C TRP A 10 -1.57 4.92 -2.60
N LEU A 11 -0.74 5.87 -2.17
CA LEU A 11 -0.72 7.25 -2.68
C LEU A 11 0.35 7.40 -3.76
N ASP A 12 -0.02 8.08 -4.85
CA ASP A 12 0.90 8.39 -5.94
C ASP A 12 1.82 9.60 -5.64
N GLY A 13 2.63 9.99 -6.61
CA GLY A 13 3.60 11.09 -6.50
C GLY A 13 3.11 12.44 -7.05
N TYR A 14 1.82 12.60 -7.35
CA TYR A 14 1.32 13.88 -7.86
C TYR A 14 1.43 14.98 -6.80
N THR A 15 1.69 16.20 -7.26
CA THR A 15 1.76 17.40 -6.42
C THR A 15 0.83 18.48 -6.98
N PRO A 16 0.27 19.36 -6.13
CA PRO A 16 0.47 19.43 -4.67
C PRO A 16 -0.29 18.35 -3.87
N VAL A 17 -1.28 17.69 -4.47
CA VAL A 17 -2.12 16.68 -3.82
C VAL A 17 -1.93 15.32 -4.52
N PRO A 18 -1.55 14.25 -3.79
CA PRO A 18 -1.46 12.92 -4.35
C PRO A 18 -2.85 12.29 -4.53
N ASN A 19 -2.96 11.36 -5.46
CA ASN A 19 -4.19 10.57 -5.67
C ASN A 19 -4.05 9.18 -5.04
N LEU A 20 -5.19 8.58 -4.70
CA LEU A 20 -5.28 7.16 -4.37
C LEU A 20 -5.18 6.30 -5.63
N ARG A 21 -4.39 5.23 -5.55
CA ARG A 21 -4.25 4.19 -6.57
C ARG A 21 -4.58 2.83 -5.96
N GLY A 22 -5.03 1.90 -6.81
CA GLY A 22 -5.45 0.57 -6.37
C GLY A 22 -5.19 -0.48 -7.44
N LYS A 23 -4.85 -1.70 -7.01
CA LYS A 23 -4.89 -2.90 -7.86
C LYS A 23 -5.12 -4.16 -7.03
N THR A 24 -5.80 -5.15 -7.61
CA THR A 24 -6.16 -6.39 -6.92
C THR A 24 -5.19 -7.53 -7.18
N GLN A 25 -4.65 -8.15 -6.13
CA GLN A 25 -3.98 -9.46 -6.17
C GLN A 25 -4.96 -10.55 -5.74
N ILE A 26 -4.96 -11.69 -6.42
CA ILE A 26 -5.68 -12.87 -5.94
C ILE A 26 -4.68 -13.81 -5.25
N LYS A 27 -4.96 -14.14 -3.99
CA LYS A 27 -4.16 -15.10 -3.21
C LYS A 27 -5.05 -16.04 -2.41
N THR A 28 -4.47 -17.15 -1.99
CA THR A 28 -5.17 -18.18 -1.23
C THR A 28 -4.65 -18.21 0.20
N PHE A 29 -5.56 -18.22 1.17
CA PHE A 29 -5.24 -18.26 2.59
C PHE A 29 -6.13 -19.29 3.31
N GLU A 30 -5.75 -19.72 4.50
CA GLU A 30 -6.59 -20.60 5.32
C GLU A 30 -7.77 -19.85 5.96
N SER A 31 -7.54 -18.60 6.36
CA SER A 31 -8.51 -17.68 6.94
C SER A 31 -8.26 -16.25 6.44
N PHE A 32 -8.87 -15.23 7.07
CA PHE A 32 -8.61 -13.84 6.71
C PHE A 32 -7.12 -13.51 6.94
N PRO A 33 -6.39 -12.99 5.94
CA PRO A 33 -4.94 -12.87 6.03
C PRO A 33 -4.50 -11.80 7.04
N SER A 34 -3.48 -12.13 7.84
CA SER A 34 -2.78 -11.17 8.67
C SER A 34 -1.82 -10.33 7.83
N LEU A 35 -1.33 -9.22 8.39
CA LEU A 35 -0.43 -8.29 7.69
C LEU A 35 0.89 -8.98 7.27
N GLU A 36 1.40 -9.85 8.13
CA GLU A 36 2.70 -10.54 7.98
C GLU A 36 2.67 -11.59 6.86
N GLU A 37 1.49 -12.10 6.51
CA GLU A 37 1.30 -13.07 5.42
C GLU A 37 1.28 -12.39 4.04
N LEU A 38 1.12 -11.06 3.99
CA LEU A 38 0.97 -10.33 2.75
C LEU A 38 2.35 -10.04 2.11
N PRO A 39 2.54 -10.38 0.81
CA PRO A 39 3.80 -10.13 0.13
C PRO A 39 3.98 -8.63 -0.14
N LEU A 40 5.24 -8.23 -0.31
CA LEU A 40 5.57 -7.03 -1.07
C LEU A 40 5.08 -7.17 -2.51
N TRP A 41 4.74 -6.06 -3.16
CA TRP A 41 4.31 -6.09 -4.56
C TRP A 41 4.86 -4.93 -5.37
N GLY A 42 5.43 -5.18 -6.55
CA GLY A 42 5.93 -4.13 -7.43
C GLY A 42 4.83 -3.43 -8.23
N PHE A 43 5.04 -2.18 -8.63
CA PHE A 43 4.24 -1.45 -9.63
C PHE A 43 5.13 -0.52 -10.46
N ASP A 44 4.62 -0.09 -11.62
CA ASP A 44 5.28 0.90 -12.48
C ASP A 44 5.02 2.33 -11.96
N GLY A 45 6.07 2.94 -11.42
CA GLY A 45 6.12 4.30 -10.88
C GLY A 45 6.01 5.41 -11.94
N SER A 46 6.27 5.11 -13.21
CA SER A 46 6.25 6.12 -14.28
C SER A 46 4.85 6.69 -14.52
N SER A 47 3.83 5.84 -14.40
CA SER A 47 2.42 6.21 -14.56
C SER A 47 1.82 6.94 -13.34
N THR A 48 2.60 7.07 -12.26
CA THR A 48 2.15 7.58 -10.96
C THR A 48 2.98 8.75 -10.45
N LYS A 49 3.91 9.29 -11.26
CA LYS A 49 4.86 10.36 -10.88
C LYS A 49 5.79 9.94 -9.73
N GLN A 50 6.13 8.66 -9.66
CA GLN A 50 7.03 8.08 -8.66
C GLN A 50 8.34 7.58 -9.26
N ALA A 51 8.46 7.56 -10.59
CA ALA A 51 9.73 7.25 -11.22
C ALA A 51 9.79 7.78 -12.65
N GLU A 52 11.01 7.84 -13.20
CA GLU A 52 11.23 8.11 -14.62
C GLU A 52 11.22 6.80 -15.41
N GLY A 53 10.85 6.86 -16.69
CA GLY A 53 10.54 5.65 -17.49
C GLY A 53 11.67 4.64 -17.68
N SER A 54 12.94 5.01 -17.48
CA SER A 54 14.09 4.10 -17.63
C SER A 54 14.42 3.27 -16.39
N SER A 55 13.88 3.64 -15.22
CA SER A 55 14.02 2.91 -13.96
C SER A 55 12.77 3.14 -13.14
N SER A 56 11.68 2.47 -13.53
CA SER A 56 10.35 2.83 -13.08
C SER A 56 9.76 1.98 -11.95
N ASP A 57 10.44 0.91 -11.55
CA ASP A 57 9.91 0.02 -10.52
C ASP A 57 9.78 0.72 -9.17
N CYS A 58 8.67 0.49 -8.49
CA CYS A 58 8.43 0.87 -7.11
C CYS A 58 7.82 -0.31 -6.36
N VAL A 59 8.03 -0.36 -5.05
CA VAL A 59 7.55 -1.49 -4.21
C VAL A 59 6.45 -1.01 -3.27
N LEU A 60 5.35 -1.76 -3.22
CA LEU A 60 4.29 -1.63 -2.25
C LEU A 60 4.60 -2.53 -1.05
N LYS A 61 4.72 -1.91 0.11
CA LYS A 61 4.87 -2.60 1.39
C LYS A 61 3.56 -2.49 2.17
N PRO A 62 2.85 -3.61 2.44
CA PRO A 62 1.67 -3.61 3.29
C PRO A 62 1.97 -2.99 4.66
N VAL A 63 1.10 -2.11 5.14
CA VAL A 63 1.20 -1.50 6.48
C VAL A 63 -0.07 -1.66 7.31
N ARG A 64 -1.22 -1.91 6.68
CA ARG A 64 -2.47 -2.17 7.37
C ARG A 64 -3.44 -2.97 6.51
N VAL A 65 -4.21 -3.85 7.15
CA VAL A 65 -5.25 -4.66 6.50
C VAL A 65 -6.61 -4.36 7.09
N PHE A 66 -7.64 -4.36 6.24
CA PHE A 66 -9.04 -4.22 6.63
C PHE A 66 -9.92 -5.16 5.80
N PRO A 67 -11.04 -5.66 6.34
CA PRO A 67 -12.03 -6.35 5.52
C PRO A 67 -12.63 -5.36 4.51
N ASP A 68 -12.79 -5.80 3.27
CA ASP A 68 -13.47 -5.02 2.25
C ASP A 68 -14.99 -5.29 2.30
N PRO A 69 -15.81 -4.29 2.67
CA PRO A 69 -17.27 -4.49 2.79
C PRO A 69 -17.97 -4.67 1.44
N ALA A 70 -17.33 -4.29 0.32
CA ALA A 70 -17.94 -4.32 -1.01
C ALA A 70 -17.72 -5.66 -1.73
N ARG A 71 -16.80 -6.51 -1.26
CA ARG A 71 -16.41 -7.75 -1.98
C ARG A 71 -16.40 -8.95 -1.05
N THR A 72 -17.02 -10.05 -1.48
CA THR A 72 -16.84 -11.36 -0.84
C THR A 72 -15.38 -11.78 -0.89
N ASN A 73 -14.85 -12.19 0.27
CA ASN A 73 -13.43 -12.47 0.51
C ASN A 73 -12.51 -11.32 0.04
N GLY A 74 -12.97 -10.08 0.18
CA GLY A 74 -12.19 -8.89 -0.13
C GLY A 74 -11.39 -8.40 1.07
N VAL A 75 -10.18 -7.92 0.79
CA VAL A 75 -9.25 -7.35 1.77
C VAL A 75 -8.74 -6.04 1.19
N LEU A 76 -8.85 -4.95 1.94
CA LEU A 76 -8.18 -3.70 1.64
C LEU A 76 -6.80 -3.74 2.29
N VAL A 77 -5.75 -3.53 1.50
CA VAL A 77 -4.36 -3.57 1.94
C VAL A 77 -3.76 -2.18 1.72
N LEU A 78 -3.72 -1.38 2.78
CA LEU A 78 -3.04 -0.09 2.74
C LEU A 78 -1.54 -0.34 2.68
N CYS A 79 -0.88 0.29 1.71
CA CYS A 79 0.55 0.14 1.46
C CYS A 79 1.27 1.48 1.57
N GLU A 80 2.52 1.40 2.01
CA GLU A 80 3.49 2.47 1.82
C GLU A 80 4.36 2.17 0.59
N VAL A 81 4.92 3.21 -0.02
CA VAL A 81 5.75 3.07 -1.22
C VAL A 81 7.22 3.09 -0.84
N MET A 82 7.94 2.10 -1.34
CA MET A 82 9.37 1.90 -1.16
C MET A 82 10.08 2.00 -2.51
N MET A 83 11.36 2.34 -2.46
CA MET A 83 12.29 2.18 -3.59
C MET A 83 12.38 0.71 -4.01
N PRO A 84 12.96 0.39 -5.21
CA PRO A 84 13.12 -0.98 -5.70
C PRO A 84 13.80 -1.96 -4.74
N ASP A 85 14.63 -1.47 -3.80
CA ASP A 85 15.28 -2.29 -2.78
C ASP A 85 14.31 -2.88 -1.74
N GLY A 86 13.06 -2.40 -1.70
CA GLY A 86 12.03 -2.83 -0.77
C GLY A 86 12.23 -2.39 0.69
N VAL A 87 13.26 -1.60 0.97
CA VAL A 87 13.66 -1.21 2.33
C VAL A 87 13.73 0.31 2.49
N THR A 88 14.19 1.04 1.47
CA THR A 88 14.28 2.50 1.50
C THR A 88 12.93 3.13 1.16
N PRO A 89 12.36 4.00 2.01
CA PRO A 89 11.12 4.70 1.68
C PRO A 89 11.26 5.55 0.41
N HIS A 90 10.27 5.50 -0.47
CA HIS A 90 10.24 6.37 -1.65
C HIS A 90 10.04 7.84 -1.23
N PRO A 91 10.59 8.85 -1.92
CA PRO A 91 10.41 10.28 -1.56
C PRO A 91 8.95 10.77 -1.41
N SER A 92 7.99 10.10 -2.07
CA SER A 92 6.55 10.38 -1.91
C SER A 92 5.94 9.77 -0.64
N ASN A 93 6.64 8.86 0.05
CA ASN A 93 6.17 8.19 1.25
C ASN A 93 6.24 9.12 2.47
N LYS A 94 5.14 9.85 2.71
CA LYS A 94 5.01 10.72 3.89
C LYS A 94 4.79 9.91 5.18
N ARG A 95 4.26 8.70 5.10
CA ARG A 95 4.06 7.82 6.27
C ARG A 95 5.39 7.56 6.97
N ALA A 96 6.45 7.28 6.22
CA ALA A 96 7.78 7.01 6.77
C ALA A 96 8.42 8.19 7.52
N THR A 97 7.86 9.41 7.41
CA THR A 97 8.34 10.59 8.14
C THR A 97 7.62 10.80 9.48
N ILE A 98 6.57 10.02 9.75
CA ILE A 98 5.79 10.11 10.99
C ILE A 98 6.37 9.10 11.98
N LEU A 99 6.70 9.58 13.18
CA LEU A 99 7.17 8.73 14.27
C LEU A 99 5.98 7.98 14.88
N ASP A 100 6.18 6.71 15.20
CA ASP A 100 5.24 5.96 16.02
C ASP A 100 5.35 6.44 17.48
N ASP A 101 4.26 6.98 18.01
CA ASP A 101 4.14 7.46 19.38
C ASP A 101 2.85 6.87 19.99
N ASP A 102 3.01 5.87 20.86
CA ASP A 102 1.90 5.15 21.49
C ASP A 102 1.02 6.05 22.38
N GLY A 103 1.54 7.21 22.82
CA GLY A 103 0.82 8.18 23.62
C GLY A 103 0.05 9.22 22.79
N ALA A 104 0.33 9.34 21.49
CA ALA A 104 -0.24 10.36 20.63
C ALA A 104 -1.65 9.97 20.15
N TRP A 105 -2.62 10.85 20.37
CA TRP A 105 -4.01 10.66 19.96
C TRP A 105 -4.44 11.76 19.01
N PHE A 106 -5.02 11.37 17.88
CA PHE A 106 -5.47 12.29 16.83
C PHE A 106 -6.93 12.04 16.50
N GLY A 107 -7.70 13.11 16.33
CA GLY A 107 -9.04 13.10 15.78
C GLY A 107 -9.08 14.01 14.55
N PHE A 108 -9.66 13.53 13.46
CA PHE A 108 -9.81 14.27 12.22
C PHE A 108 -11.29 14.38 11.84
N GLU A 109 -11.69 15.57 11.39
CA GLU A 109 -13.00 15.82 10.78
C GLU A 109 -12.78 15.99 9.27
N GLN A 110 -13.27 15.04 8.49
CA GLN A 110 -13.09 15.02 7.04
C GLN A 110 -14.09 15.93 6.34
#